data_AF-A0A8T1HU40-F1
#
_entry.id   AF-A0A8T1HU40-F1
#
_cell.length_a   1.000
_cell.length_b   1.000
_cell.length_c   1.000
_cell.angle_alpha   90.00
_cell.angle_beta   90.00
_cell.angle_gamma   90.00
#
_symmetry.space_group_name_H-M   'P 1'
#
loop_
_entity.id
_entity.type
_entity.pdbx_description
1 polymer ?
#
loop_
_entity_poly.entity_id
_entity_poly.type
_entity_poly.pdbx_seq_one_letter_code
_entity_poly.pdbx_strand_id
1 'polypeptide(L)'
;MVERRTCSMQVTALYDYEPEQNDELSFQEGDVLRVMLVQDDGWWSGYNVESPNVVGLFPSNYVQALRTASQVQSTKSLVDAGTTPRPPASSRQRIQQQPRQESDTPELEDDEEVDKVKELRSEYRGHVGAVLQLRRNLEQAERVSEAVRYARQQSETD
;
A
#
# COMPACT_ATOMS: atom_id res chain seq x y z
N MET A 1 -2.12 5.03 -30.12
CA MET A 1 -2.17 4.28 -28.85
C MET A 1 -0.77 4.26 -28.28
N VAL A 2 -0.52 4.92 -27.15
CA VAL A 2 0.81 4.90 -26.51
C VAL A 2 0.79 3.76 -25.50
N GLU A 3 1.39 2.63 -25.84
CA GLU A 3 1.68 1.57 -24.87
C GLU A 3 2.70 2.15 -23.88
N ARG A 4 2.20 2.57 -22.71
CA ARG A 4 3.05 2.95 -21.59
C ARG A 4 3.82 1.71 -21.17
N ARG A 5 5.06 1.58 -21.65
CA ARG A 5 6.01 0.59 -21.15
C ARG A 5 6.39 1.01 -19.74
N THR A 6 5.57 0.62 -18.77
CA THR A 6 5.93 0.71 -17.36
C THR A 6 6.83 -0.47 -17.06
N CYS A 7 8.12 -0.18 -16.86
CA CYS A 7 9.04 -1.09 -16.19
C CYS A 7 8.66 -1.09 -14.71
N SER A 8 7.75 -1.97 -14.33
CA SER A 8 7.40 -2.14 -12.93
C SER A 8 7.39 -3.61 -12.57
N MET A 9 8.08 -3.89 -11.48
CA MET A 9 8.12 -5.19 -10.83
C MET A 9 6.70 -5.70 -10.64
N GLN A 10 6.39 -6.85 -11.23
CA GLN A 10 5.13 -7.53 -11.01
C GLN A 10 5.29 -8.48 -9.82
N VAL A 11 4.26 -8.53 -9.00
CA VAL A 11 4.19 -9.39 -7.83
C VAL A 11 2.85 -10.13 -7.85
N THR A 12 2.81 -11.33 -7.30
CA THR A 12 1.59 -12.10 -7.10
C THR A 12 1.21 -12.05 -5.63
N ALA A 13 -0.04 -11.79 -5.31
CA ALA A 13 -0.57 -11.86 -3.96
C ALA A 13 -0.55 -13.31 -3.45
N LEU A 14 0.00 -13.50 -2.25
CA LEU A 14 0.05 -14.78 -1.56
C LEU A 14 -1.15 -15.00 -0.63
N TYR A 15 -1.83 -13.92 -0.25
CA TYR A 15 -2.96 -13.93 0.66
C TYR A 15 -3.93 -12.80 0.29
N ASP A 16 -5.19 -12.94 0.70
CA ASP A 16 -6.16 -11.85 0.64
C ASP A 16 -5.74 -10.69 1.55
N TYR A 17 -6.07 -9.47 1.12
CA TYR A 17 -5.85 -8.26 1.90
C TYR A 17 -7.07 -7.35 1.87
N GLU A 18 -7.64 -7.14 3.06
CA GLU A 18 -8.70 -6.18 3.29
C GLU A 18 -8.08 -4.89 3.85
N PRO A 19 -8.25 -3.74 3.17
CA PRO A 19 -7.65 -2.48 3.58
C PRO A 19 -8.29 -1.95 4.87
N GLU A 20 -7.47 -1.52 5.82
CA GLU A 20 -7.94 -0.84 7.03
C GLU A 20 -8.17 0.66 6.78
N GLN A 21 -7.43 1.22 5.81
CA GLN A 21 -7.40 2.66 5.50
C GLN A 21 -7.72 2.93 4.02
N ASN A 22 -8.22 4.13 3.71
CA ASN A 22 -8.68 4.49 2.36
C ASN A 22 -7.57 4.62 1.30
N ASP A 23 -6.32 4.72 1.73
CA ASP A 23 -5.12 4.78 0.90
C ASP A 23 -4.49 3.40 0.66
N GLU A 24 -5.03 2.34 1.26
CA GLU A 24 -4.59 0.97 1.07
C GLU A 24 -5.30 0.29 -0.12
N LEU A 25 -4.63 -0.67 -0.73
CA LEU A 25 -5.09 -1.43 -1.89
C LEU A 25 -5.66 -2.79 -1.44
N SER A 26 -6.92 -3.06 -1.74
CA SER A 26 -7.50 -4.41 -1.58
C SER A 26 -7.10 -5.33 -2.74
N PHE A 27 -6.87 -6.61 -2.44
CA PHE A 27 -6.59 -7.66 -3.41
C PHE A 27 -6.87 -9.05 -2.81
N GLN A 28 -7.02 -10.04 -3.68
CA GLN A 28 -7.20 -11.45 -3.32
C GLN A 28 -5.92 -12.26 -3.59
N GLU A 29 -5.80 -13.41 -2.93
CA GLU A 29 -4.76 -14.40 -3.23
C GLU A 29 -4.75 -14.73 -4.73
N GLY A 30 -3.55 -14.72 -5.33
CA GLY A 30 -3.36 -14.97 -6.76
C GLY A 30 -3.43 -13.72 -7.65
N ASP A 31 -3.91 -12.58 -7.14
CA ASP A 31 -3.93 -11.33 -7.90
C ASP A 31 -2.52 -10.90 -8.34
N VAL A 32 -2.41 -10.37 -9.56
CA VAL A 32 -1.16 -9.79 -10.06
C VAL A 32 -1.16 -8.29 -9.81
N LEU A 33 -0.25 -7.84 -8.95
CA LEU A 33 -0.05 -6.43 -8.65
C LEU A 33 1.19 -5.90 -9.37
N ARG A 34 1.15 -4.61 -9.67
CA ARG A 34 2.26 -3.88 -10.26
C ARG A 34 2.77 -2.85 -9.28
N VAL A 35 4.01 -3.02 -8.87
CA VAL A 35 4.67 -2.15 -7.88
C VAL A 35 5.09 -0.84 -8.55
N MET A 36 4.71 0.29 -7.95
CA MET A 36 5.09 1.63 -8.37
C MET A 36 6.19 2.22 -7.47
N LEU A 37 6.12 1.98 -6.15
CA LEU A 37 7.08 2.47 -5.17
C LEU A 37 7.35 1.41 -4.11
N VAL A 38 8.63 1.16 -3.83
CA VAL A 38 9.11 0.31 -2.74
C VAL A 38 9.59 1.23 -1.62
N GLN A 39 9.12 0.99 -0.40
CA GLN A 39 9.54 1.72 0.79
C GLN A 39 10.18 0.76 1.81
N ASP A 40 11.13 1.26 2.60
CA ASP A 40 11.89 0.48 3.58
C ASP A 40 11.09 0.16 4.86
N ASP A 41 9.85 0.63 4.97
CA ASP A 41 8.94 0.34 6.08
C ASP A 41 8.09 -0.93 5.83
N GLY A 42 8.30 -1.59 4.69
CA GLY A 42 7.57 -2.80 4.30
C GLY A 42 6.23 -2.54 3.61
N TRP A 43 5.88 -1.28 3.32
CA TRP A 43 4.66 -0.91 2.60
C TRP A 43 4.96 -0.40 1.21
N TRP A 44 4.42 -1.08 0.21
CA TRP A 44 4.65 -0.73 -1.19
C TRP A 44 3.43 -0.03 -1.76
N SER A 45 3.64 0.85 -2.73
CA SER A 45 2.55 1.43 -3.49
C SER A 45 2.46 0.77 -4.86
N GLY A 46 1.24 0.53 -5.34
CA GLY A 46 1.00 -0.03 -6.64
C GLY A 46 -0.48 -0.18 -6.94
N TYR A 47 -0.79 -1.00 -7.94
CA TYR A 47 -2.15 -1.26 -8.39
C TYR A 47 -2.31 -2.72 -8.84
N ASN A 48 -3.54 -3.23 -8.76
CA ASN A 48 -3.88 -4.51 -9.38
C ASN A 48 -3.97 -4.35 -10.90
N VAL A 49 -3.38 -5.26 -11.66
CA VAL A 49 -3.34 -5.23 -13.13
C VAL A 49 -4.75 -5.21 -13.75
N GLU A 50 -5.75 -5.80 -13.10
CA GLU A 50 -7.15 -5.78 -13.54
C GLU A 50 -7.84 -4.42 -13.31
N SER A 51 -7.36 -3.65 -12.32
CA SER A 51 -7.90 -2.34 -11.94
C SER A 51 -6.80 -1.26 -11.90
N PRO A 52 -6.16 -0.93 -13.04
CA PRO A 52 -4.98 -0.07 -13.08
C PRO A 52 -5.21 1.40 -12.67
N ASN A 53 -6.47 1.79 -12.49
CA ASN A 53 -6.87 3.11 -12.02
C ASN A 53 -6.95 3.20 -10.49
N VAL A 54 -6.85 2.07 -9.77
CA VAL A 54 -6.91 2.03 -8.31
C VAL A 54 -5.50 1.81 -7.78
N VAL A 55 -4.89 2.89 -7.30
CA VAL A 55 -3.55 2.87 -6.70
C VAL A 55 -3.69 2.97 -5.19
N GLY A 56 -2.96 2.12 -4.46
CA GLY A 56 -2.94 2.13 -3.01
C GLY A 56 -1.67 1.51 -2.43
N LEU A 57 -1.58 1.56 -1.11
CA LEU A 57 -0.53 0.94 -0.31
C LEU A 57 -0.87 -0.51 0.01
N PHE A 58 0.12 -1.39 0.03
CA PHE A 58 -0.06 -2.77 0.46
C PHE A 58 1.21 -3.32 1.14
N PRO A 59 1.04 -4.29 2.04
CA PRO A 59 2.16 -4.89 2.76
C PRO A 59 2.99 -5.80 1.85
N SER A 60 4.30 -5.57 1.81
CA SER A 60 5.23 -6.32 0.95
C SER A 60 5.35 -7.81 1.30
N ASN A 61 5.06 -8.21 2.54
CA ASN A 61 5.07 -9.61 2.98
C ASN A 61 3.82 -10.41 2.53
N TYR A 62 2.83 -9.76 1.92
CA TYR A 62 1.66 -10.42 1.34
C TYR A 62 1.84 -10.78 -0.13
N VAL A 63 2.97 -10.43 -0.72
CA VAL A 63 3.20 -10.58 -2.15
C VAL A 63 4.52 -11.27 -2.43
N GLN A 64 4.60 -11.92 -3.58
CA GLN A 64 5.81 -12.56 -4.08
C GLN A 64 6.18 -11.96 -5.43
N ALA A 65 7.44 -11.54 -5.58
CA ALA A 65 7.94 -11.08 -6.87
C ALA A 65 7.86 -12.20 -7.92
N LEU A 66 7.27 -11.87 -9.08
CA LEU A 66 7.29 -12.73 -10.27
C LEU A 66 8.72 -12.73 -10.81
N ARG A 67 9.57 -13.61 -10.30
CA ARG A 67 10.95 -13.73 -10.76
C ARG A 67 10.95 -14.22 -12.21
N THR A 68 11.45 -13.40 -13.13
CA THR A 68 12.05 -13.92 -14.35
C THR A 68 13.25 -14.77 -13.93
N ALA A 69 13.40 -15.94 -14.55
CA ALA A 69 14.28 -17.02 -14.09
C ALA A 69 15.76 -16.62 -13.95
N SER A 70 16.16 -15.99 -12.83
CA SER A 70 17.55 -15.86 -12.34
C SER A 70 17.59 -15.03 -11.05
N GLN A 71 17.22 -15.61 -9.92
CA GLN A 71 17.82 -15.30 -8.62
C GLN A 71 17.16 -16.19 -7.59
N VAL A 72 17.87 -17.16 -7.03
CA VAL A 72 17.39 -17.90 -5.85
C VAL A 72 17.70 -17.04 -4.63
N GLN A 73 16.69 -16.34 -4.12
CA GLN A 73 16.67 -15.92 -2.72
C GLN A 73 15.54 -16.68 -2.01
N SER A 74 15.99 -17.59 -1.15
CA SER A 74 15.32 -18.17 0.00
C SER A 74 14.72 -17.05 0.86
N THR A 75 13.51 -17.17 1.39
CA THR A 75 13.26 -17.99 2.58
C THR A 75 11.95 -18.76 2.46
N LYS A 76 12.08 -20.07 2.23
CA LYS A 76 11.07 -21.04 2.63
C LYS A 76 11.20 -21.17 4.16
N SER A 77 10.41 -20.40 4.92
CA SER A 77 10.33 -20.60 6.37
C SER A 77 9.06 -21.38 6.69
N LEU A 78 9.27 -22.51 7.34
CA LEU A 78 8.28 -23.47 7.78
C LEU A 78 7.39 -22.81 8.85
N VAL A 79 6.13 -22.49 8.54
CA VAL A 79 5.14 -22.26 9.61
C VAL A 79 3.79 -22.87 9.26
N ASP A 80 3.19 -23.37 10.32
CA ASP A 80 2.02 -24.20 10.49
C ASP A 80 0.72 -23.63 9.90
N ALA A 81 -0.24 -24.52 9.64
CA ALA A 81 -1.54 -24.19 9.08
C ALA A 81 -2.32 -23.24 10.02
N GLY A 82 -2.48 -21.97 9.61
CA GLY A 82 -3.48 -21.06 10.22
C GLY A 82 -3.04 -19.65 10.59
N THR A 83 -1.81 -19.20 10.29
CA THR A 83 -1.40 -17.81 10.58
C THR A 83 -1.13 -17.02 9.29
N THR A 84 -2.11 -16.24 8.84
CA THR A 84 -1.88 -15.17 7.86
C THR A 84 -0.86 -14.19 8.47
N PRO A 85 0.24 -13.86 7.76
CA PRO A 85 1.26 -12.97 8.30
C PRO A 85 0.65 -11.60 8.60
N ARG A 86 0.88 -11.05 9.79
CA ARG A 86 0.40 -9.70 10.11
C ARG A 86 1.11 -8.67 9.21
N PRO A 87 0.41 -7.67 8.65
CA PRO A 87 1.10 -6.60 7.92
C PRO A 87 2.03 -5.84 8.88
N PRO A 88 3.14 -5.26 8.38
CA PRO A 88 3.99 -4.38 9.20
C PRO A 88 3.09 -3.29 9.79
N ALA A 89 3.10 -3.14 11.11
CA ALA A 89 2.04 -2.43 11.83
C ALA A 89 1.74 -1.03 11.23
N SER A 90 0.63 -0.92 10.48
CA SER A 90 -0.17 0.32 10.38
C SER A 90 -0.91 0.64 11.69
N SER A 91 -0.90 -0.30 12.65
CA SER A 91 -1.81 -0.31 13.78
C SER A 91 -1.38 0.66 14.90
N ARG A 92 -1.70 1.95 14.80
CA ARG A 92 -1.74 2.87 15.97
C ARG A 92 -3.09 2.94 16.68
N GLN A 93 -4.09 2.15 16.28
CA GLN A 93 -5.39 2.10 16.96
C GLN A 93 -5.71 0.71 17.51
N ARG A 94 -4.92 0.25 18.50
CA ARG A 94 -5.37 -0.78 19.46
C ARG A 94 -4.57 -0.71 20.77
N ILE A 95 -4.61 0.43 21.45
CA ILE A 95 -4.30 0.48 22.89
C ILE A 95 -5.52 1.06 23.61
N GLN A 96 -6.59 0.26 23.64
CA GLN A 96 -7.59 0.38 24.69
C GLN A 96 -7.04 -0.40 25.90
N GLN A 97 -6.50 0.33 26.87
CA GLN A 97 -6.34 -0.03 28.29
C GLN A 97 -6.05 -1.50 28.65
N GLN A 98 -4.79 -1.82 28.93
CA GLN A 98 -4.42 -2.78 29.98
C GLN A 98 -2.98 -2.50 30.47
N PRO A 99 -2.74 -2.32 31.78
CA PRO A 99 -1.39 -2.23 32.32
C PRO A 99 -0.82 -3.65 32.44
N ARG A 100 0.30 -3.94 31.76
CA ARG A 100 1.16 -5.08 32.12
C ARG A 100 2.56 -4.54 32.38
N GLN A 101 3.02 -4.79 33.59
CA GLN A 101 4.36 -4.49 34.07
C GLN A 101 5.34 -5.44 33.37
N GLU A 102 6.34 -4.92 32.67
CA GLU A 102 7.52 -5.70 32.29
C GLU A 102 8.74 -5.11 32.99
N SER A 103 9.32 -5.96 33.82
CA SER A 103 10.50 -5.74 34.64
C SER A 103 11.78 -6.08 33.88
N ASP A 104 12.73 -5.16 33.94
CA ASP A 104 14.18 -5.37 34.09
C ASP A 104 14.95 -6.07 32.94
N THR A 105 15.57 -5.28 32.07
CA THR A 105 17.00 -5.42 31.68
C THR A 105 17.50 -4.14 30.96
N PRO A 106 18.79 -3.76 31.10
CA PRO A 106 19.23 -2.37 30.98
C PRO A 106 19.68 -1.92 29.58
N GLU A 107 19.29 -0.68 29.26
CA GLU A 107 20.04 0.44 28.65
C GLU A 107 21.50 0.13 28.26
N LEU A 108 21.99 0.35 27.03
CA LEU A 108 22.17 1.64 26.35
C LEU A 108 22.60 1.40 24.89
N GLU A 109 21.91 1.96 23.88
CA GLU A 109 22.49 2.61 22.67
C GLU A 109 21.40 3.54 22.04
N ASP A 110 21.44 4.83 22.37
CA ASP A 110 20.74 5.99 21.75
C ASP A 110 19.28 5.81 21.24
N ASP A 111 18.31 5.81 22.15
CA ASP A 111 16.87 5.66 21.87
C ASP A 111 16.18 6.87 21.16
N GLU A 112 16.73 8.09 21.24
CA GLU A 112 16.04 9.28 20.68
C GLU A 112 16.05 9.35 19.14
N GLU A 113 17.07 8.78 18.47
CA GLU A 113 17.17 8.86 17.00
C GLU A 113 16.16 7.91 16.32
N VAL A 114 15.93 6.73 16.92
CA VAL A 114 15.06 5.69 16.36
C VAL A 114 13.58 6.13 16.36
N ASP A 115 13.13 6.85 17.38
CA ASP A 115 11.75 7.33 17.47
C ASP A 115 11.45 8.47 16.50
N LYS A 116 12.41 9.37 16.26
CA LYS A 116 12.26 10.44 15.25
C LYS A 116 12.25 9.88 13.83
N VAL A 117 13.03 8.84 13.56
CA VAL A 117 13.01 8.13 12.27
C VAL A 117 11.67 7.41 12.05
N LYS A 118 11.10 6.79 13.09
CA LYS A 118 9.76 6.16 13.00
C LYS A 118 8.65 7.19 12.75
N GLU A 119 8.71 8.35 13.41
CA GLU A 119 7.74 9.42 13.22
C GLU A 119 7.84 10.06 11.83
N LEU A 120 9.05 10.36 11.35
CA LEU A 120 9.27 10.84 9.98
C LEU A 120 8.83 9.82 8.92
N ARG A 121 9.04 8.52 9.14
CA ARG A 121 8.53 7.46 8.25
C ARG A 121 7.00 7.43 8.24
N SER A 122 6.36 7.54 9.40
CA SER A 122 4.90 7.62 9.51
C SER A 122 4.34 8.86 8.81
N GLU A 123 5.00 10.01 8.97
CA GLU A 123 4.66 11.25 8.29
C GLU A 123 4.84 11.11 6.77
N TYR A 124 5.94 10.52 6.30
CA TYR A 124 6.19 10.29 4.88
C TYR A 124 5.16 9.36 4.25
N ARG A 125 4.76 8.28 4.93
CA ARG A 125 3.62 7.46 4.48
C ARG A 125 2.36 8.30 4.39
N GLY A 126 2.08 9.12 5.40
CA GLY A 126 0.95 10.06 5.40
C GLY A 126 0.96 10.99 4.18
N HIS A 127 2.12 11.50 3.80
CA HIS A 127 2.29 12.30 2.58
C HIS A 127 1.98 11.50 1.31
N VAL A 128 2.44 10.24 1.19
CA VAL A 128 2.11 9.38 0.05
C VAL A 128 0.60 9.14 -0.04
N GLY A 129 -0.05 8.84 1.09
CA GLY A 129 -1.51 8.71 1.15
C GLY A 129 -2.23 9.99 0.72
N ALA A 130 -1.77 11.16 1.19
CA ALA A 130 -2.32 12.45 0.80
C ALA A 130 -2.18 12.74 -0.70
N VAL A 131 -1.04 12.40 -1.30
CA VAL A 131 -0.80 12.56 -2.75
C VAL A 131 -1.74 11.66 -3.55
N LEU A 132 -1.92 10.40 -3.14
CA LEU A 132 -2.87 9.48 -3.78
C LEU A 132 -4.31 10.00 -3.69
N GLN A 133 -4.70 10.55 -2.55
CA GLN A 133 -6.03 11.13 -2.37
C GLN A 133 -6.24 12.37 -3.24
N LEU A 134 -5.26 13.28 -3.30
CA LEU A 134 -5.32 14.47 -4.14
C LEU A 134 -5.48 14.12 -5.62
N ARG A 135 -4.76 13.09 -6.09
CA ARG A 135 -4.93 12.58 -7.46
C ARG A 135 -6.36 12.10 -7.71
N ARG A 136 -6.93 11.34 -6.77
CA ARG A 136 -8.32 10.84 -6.85
C ARG A 136 -9.32 12.00 -6.92
N ASN A 137 -9.13 13.01 -6.07
CA ASN A 137 -9.96 14.22 -6.06
C ASN A 137 -9.87 14.97 -7.40
N LEU A 138 -8.67 15.07 -7.98
CA LEU A 138 -8.46 15.73 -9.28
C LEU A 138 -9.19 14.98 -10.41
N GLU A 139 -9.03 13.66 -10.48
CA GLU A 139 -9.70 12.82 -11.49
C GLU A 139 -11.23 12.91 -11.38
N GLN A 140 -11.78 12.96 -10.15
CA GLN A 140 -13.21 13.17 -9.93
C GLN A 140 -13.67 14.57 -10.39
N ALA A 141 -12.90 15.61 -10.10
CA ALA A 141 -13.22 16.97 -10.52
C ALA A 141 -13.22 17.14 -12.05
N GLU A 142 -12.31 16.47 -12.75
CA GLU A 142 -12.28 16.43 -14.21
C GLU A 142 -13.54 15.78 -14.79
N ARG A 143 -13.95 14.62 -14.26
CA ARG A 143 -15.18 13.93 -14.69
C ARG A 143 -16.43 14.79 -14.48
N VAL A 144 -16.52 15.45 -13.33
CA VAL A 144 -17.62 16.38 -13.04
C VAL A 144 -17.61 17.54 -14.04
N SER A 145 -16.44 18.11 -14.33
CA SER A 145 -16.29 19.20 -15.29
C SER A 145 -16.72 18.78 -16.70
N GLU A 146 -16.37 17.58 -17.14
CA GLU A 146 -16.78 17.03 -18.44
C GLU A 146 -18.30 16.80 -18.51
N ALA A 147 -18.89 16.23 -17.46
CA ALA A 147 -20.32 16.01 -17.41
C ALA A 147 -21.12 17.32 -17.50
N VAL A 148 -20.64 18.38 -16.83
CA VAL A 148 -21.25 19.72 -16.92
C VAL A 148 -21.16 20.29 -18.33
N ARG A 149 -20.00 20.17 -19.01
CA ARG A 149 -19.86 20.62 -20.40
C ARG A 149 -20.81 19.87 -21.34
N TYR A 150 -20.92 18.56 -21.17
CA TYR A 150 -21.80 17.73 -21.99
C TYR A 150 -23.28 18.09 -21.80
N ALA A 151 -23.74 18.27 -20.56
CA ALA A 151 -25.12 18.65 -20.26
C ALA A 151 -25.49 20.01 -20.88
N ARG A 152 -24.57 20.98 -20.83
CA ARG A 152 -24.78 22.28 -21.48
C ARG A 152 -24.91 22.15 -23.00
N GLN A 153 -24.05 21.36 -23.62
CA GLN A 153 -24.06 21.19 -25.07
C GLN A 153 -25.33 20.48 -25.56
N GLN A 154 -25.84 19.50 -24.80
CA GLN A 154 -27.12 18.83 -25.10
C GLN A 154 -28.30 19.81 -25.04
N SER A 155 -28.33 20.72 -24.07
CA SER A 155 -29.40 21.73 -23.95
C SER A 155 -29.41 22.80 -25.05
N GLU A 156 -28.30 22.95 -25.78
CA GLU A 156 -28.19 23.90 -26.89
C GLU A 156 -28.55 23.25 -28.24
N THR A 157 -28.71 21.92 -28.27
CA THR A 157 -29.00 21.13 -29.49
C THR A 157 -30.43 20.58 -29.55
N ASP A 158 -31.23 20.76 -28.50
CA ASP A 158 -32.66 20.41 -28.41
C ASP A 158 -33.52 21.67 -28.58
#